data_AF-A0A1L7TUZ1-F1
#
_entry.id   AF-A0A1L7TUZ1-F1
#
_cell.length_a   1.000
_cell.length_b   1.000
_cell.length_c   1.000
_cell.angle_alpha   90.00
_cell.angle_beta   90.00
_cell.angle_gamma   90.00
#
_symmetry.space_group_name_H-M   'P 1'
#
loop_
_entity.id
_entity.type
_entity.pdbx_description
1 polymer ?
#
loop_
_entity_poly.entity_id
_entity_poly.type
_entity_poly.pdbx_seq_one_letter_code
_entity_poly.pdbx_strand_id
1 'polypeptide(L)'
;MASQRTSQTPPHLDSESVTSGQTSTSQMPMHHYPEDQRQQQNATPYTDRSEDDPPPSYTVVDNEGPHANPFDLLPTSSSSLGLHPFKGTSNDKVVYYLDKRLDTDPEFLEQHISELAKEPPRPYVRIQGVDRKSSKDGIDFDIHIELTPLLYQEMATRRSWRRIRAVNNFDKVRRGTATMTRAPGFGGSGPPEEGTPGVAQWCYRYCASRAGLKVFVLERRLTGWDFALVGSRLESLVRGTGYRGEVNITFPTTNARVEIYNRCLTNRWRLTRWIVLLFYLTLLWIFTWPWVSLRTRWYETVFVEWSLSRPDRQGTLRYACMSEDQWFRLWRRPIEQAIQTRRRGRLSRDDIVDECVAPGAEDSARGMRAGLEVLQRTFGWGGDGEGSGRHSPCI
;
A
#
# COMPACT_ATOMS: atom_id res chain seq x y z
N MET A 1 -64.51 -50.81 -4.28
CA MET A 1 -63.08 -51.06 -3.98
C MET A 1 -62.56 -49.77 -3.34
N ALA A 2 -62.28 -49.63 -2.04
CA ALA A 2 -61.84 -50.58 -0.99
C ALA A 2 -60.45 -51.19 -1.33
N SER A 3 -59.42 -51.28 -0.47
CA SER A 3 -59.19 -50.97 0.98
C SER A 3 -57.65 -50.97 1.25
N GLN A 4 -56.99 -50.68 2.39
CA GLN A 4 -57.18 -50.05 3.75
C GLN A 4 -55.73 -49.88 4.36
N ARG A 5 -55.45 -49.37 5.59
CA ARG A 5 -55.78 -48.11 6.30
C ARG A 5 -55.22 -48.14 7.76
N THR A 6 -53.91 -47.99 7.97
CA THR A 6 -53.20 -47.82 9.27
C THR A 6 -51.94 -46.96 9.06
N SER A 7 -51.33 -46.16 9.95
CA SER A 7 -51.57 -45.63 11.32
C SER A 7 -51.48 -46.55 12.56
N GLN A 8 -50.49 -46.30 13.45
CA GLN A 8 -50.47 -46.68 14.88
C GLN A 8 -49.45 -45.86 15.72
N THR A 9 -49.83 -45.49 16.96
CA THR A 9 -49.10 -44.74 18.04
C THR A 9 -50.06 -44.66 19.26
N PRO A 10 -49.66 -44.37 20.52
CA PRO A 10 -48.54 -44.81 21.38
C PRO A 10 -49.00 -45.87 22.42
N PRO A 11 -48.24 -46.14 23.51
CA PRO A 11 -48.55 -45.58 24.86
C PRO A 11 -47.27 -45.25 25.68
N HIS A 12 -47.28 -45.15 27.03
CA HIS A 12 -47.76 -44.07 27.92
C HIS A 12 -46.99 -44.15 29.27
N LEU A 13 -47.38 -43.33 30.27
CA LEU A 13 -46.93 -43.27 31.68
C LEU A 13 -45.62 -42.49 31.90
N ASP A 14 -45.51 -41.38 32.65
CA ASP A 14 -46.18 -40.80 33.85
C ASP A 14 -45.40 -41.04 35.16
N SER A 15 -44.91 -39.94 35.78
CA SER A 15 -44.90 -39.66 37.24
C SER A 15 -44.12 -38.36 37.56
N GLU A 16 -44.82 -37.38 38.14
CA GLU A 16 -44.56 -36.69 39.43
C GLU A 16 -43.15 -36.18 39.87
N SER A 17 -43.01 -35.26 40.85
CA SER A 17 -43.72 -34.01 41.21
C SER A 17 -42.97 -33.30 42.38
N VAL A 18 -43.08 -31.95 42.49
CA VAL A 18 -42.62 -31.12 43.66
C VAL A 18 -41.08 -31.20 43.94
N THR A 19 -40.35 -30.39 44.73
CA THR A 19 -40.62 -29.24 45.64
C THR A 19 -39.48 -28.19 45.62
N SER A 20 -39.81 -26.98 46.08
CA SER A 20 -38.94 -25.82 46.40
C SER A 20 -37.77 -26.11 47.38
N GLY A 21 -36.71 -25.29 47.38
CA GLY A 21 -35.66 -25.35 48.43
C GLY A 21 -34.62 -24.23 48.40
N GLN A 22 -34.63 -23.38 49.44
CA GLN A 22 -33.87 -22.13 49.65
C GLN A 22 -32.31 -22.15 49.61
N THR A 23 -31.79 -20.96 49.30
CA THR A 23 -30.51 -20.33 49.72
C THR A 23 -29.67 -20.96 50.84
N SER A 24 -28.34 -20.85 50.70
CA SER A 24 -27.46 -20.47 51.82
C SER A 24 -26.20 -19.73 51.36
N THR A 25 -25.86 -18.65 52.08
CA THR A 25 -24.64 -17.84 51.92
C THR A 25 -23.51 -18.45 52.74
N SER A 26 -22.24 -18.30 52.32
CA SER A 26 -21.14 -18.13 53.29
C SER A 26 -19.92 -17.43 52.70
N GLN A 27 -19.19 -16.74 53.57
CA GLN A 27 -17.86 -16.17 53.32
C GLN A 27 -16.79 -17.12 53.88
N MET A 28 -15.56 -17.06 53.35
CA MET A 28 -14.37 -17.67 53.96
C MET A 28 -13.16 -16.72 53.79
N PRO A 29 -12.14 -16.78 54.67
CA PRO A 29 -11.50 -15.56 55.16
C PRO A 29 -10.00 -15.47 54.90
N MET A 30 -9.44 -14.31 55.24
CA MET A 30 -8.01 -14.01 55.28
C MET A 30 -7.38 -14.57 56.56
N HIS A 31 -6.20 -15.20 56.51
CA HIS A 31 -5.40 -15.44 57.72
C HIS A 31 -3.89 -15.61 57.48
N HIS A 32 -3.11 -15.19 58.48
CA HIS A 32 -1.63 -15.19 58.58
C HIS A 32 -1.00 -16.58 58.79
N TYR A 33 0.28 -16.72 58.39
CA TYR A 33 1.31 -17.60 58.98
C TYR A 33 2.73 -16.96 58.76
N PRO A 34 3.81 -17.34 59.48
CA PRO A 34 4.67 -16.35 60.16
C PRO A 34 6.20 -16.50 59.97
N GLU A 35 6.98 -15.64 60.64
CA GLU A 35 8.45 -15.76 60.80
C GLU A 35 8.86 -16.58 62.03
N ASP A 36 10.04 -17.23 61.97
CA ASP A 36 11.04 -17.41 63.07
C ASP A 36 12.21 -18.30 62.57
N GLN A 37 13.50 -18.21 62.99
CA GLN A 37 14.24 -17.22 63.79
C GLN A 37 15.78 -17.47 63.71
N ARG A 38 16.58 -16.62 64.39
CA ARG A 38 17.98 -16.78 64.90
C ARG A 38 19.12 -16.31 63.96
N GLN A 39 19.72 -15.13 64.23
CA GLN A 39 21.02 -14.90 64.93
C GLN A 39 22.26 -15.08 64.01
N GLN A 40 23.28 -14.20 63.98
CA GLN A 40 23.94 -13.49 65.09
C GLN A 40 24.54 -12.10 64.72
N GLN A 41 24.41 -11.13 65.65
CA GLN A 41 25.19 -9.89 65.92
C GLN A 41 26.35 -9.46 64.97
N ASN A 42 26.33 -8.19 64.50
CA ASN A 42 27.07 -7.08 65.14
C ASN A 42 26.73 -5.69 64.56
N ALA A 43 27.16 -4.61 65.23
CA ALA A 43 26.73 -3.22 64.99
C ALA A 43 27.74 -2.33 64.23
N THR A 44 27.29 -1.11 63.90
CA THR A 44 27.91 -0.09 63.02
C THR A 44 29.18 0.56 63.58
N PRO A 45 29.87 1.40 62.77
CA PRO A 45 29.55 2.83 62.86
C PRO A 45 29.25 3.51 61.50
N TYR A 46 28.58 4.65 61.56
CA TYR A 46 28.39 5.57 60.43
C TYR A 46 29.67 6.34 60.10
N THR A 47 29.83 6.72 58.82
CA THR A 47 30.46 8.00 58.46
C THR A 47 29.51 8.76 57.53
N ASP A 48 29.13 9.96 57.94
CA ASP A 48 28.29 10.90 57.20
C ASP A 48 29.07 11.54 56.04
N ARG A 49 28.43 11.62 54.87
CA ARG A 49 28.77 12.59 53.82
C ARG A 49 27.51 12.92 53.03
N SER A 50 27.06 14.15 53.19
CA SER A 50 25.85 14.68 52.57
C SER A 50 26.15 15.23 51.17
N GLU A 51 25.58 14.63 50.13
CA GLU A 51 25.57 15.18 48.76
C GLU A 51 24.11 15.14 48.25
N ASP A 52 23.44 16.30 48.40
CA ASP A 52 22.02 16.52 48.12
C ASP A 52 21.85 16.84 46.62
N ASP A 53 22.01 15.80 45.78
CA ASP A 53 21.92 15.90 44.32
C ASP A 53 20.55 15.36 43.86
N PRO A 54 19.58 16.22 43.49
CA PRO A 54 18.29 15.74 42.98
C PRO A 54 18.51 15.00 41.65
N PRO A 55 17.77 13.91 41.39
CA PRO A 55 17.92 13.18 40.13
C PRO A 55 17.71 14.13 38.95
N PRO A 56 18.52 14.05 37.88
CA PRO A 56 18.55 15.04 36.82
C PRO A 56 17.14 15.18 36.25
N SER A 57 16.61 16.41 36.30
CA SER A 57 15.29 16.71 35.75
C SER A 57 15.29 16.29 34.28
N TYR A 58 14.53 15.26 33.96
CA TYR A 58 14.28 14.86 32.59
C TYR A 58 13.50 15.99 31.92
N THR A 59 14.23 16.93 31.33
CA THR A 59 13.68 17.75 30.27
C THR A 59 13.12 16.78 29.24
N VAL A 60 11.80 16.77 29.11
CA VAL A 60 11.16 16.17 27.95
C VAL A 60 11.64 17.00 26.78
N VAL A 61 12.71 16.53 26.15
CA VAL A 61 13.08 16.99 24.81
C VAL A 61 11.92 16.53 23.96
N ASP A 62 11.08 17.49 23.54
CA ASP A 62 9.96 17.28 22.63
C ASP A 62 10.51 16.82 21.29
N ASN A 63 10.82 15.53 21.24
CA ASN A 63 11.43 14.86 20.10
C ASN A 63 10.35 14.50 19.08
N GLU A 64 9.53 15.50 18.73
CA GLU A 64 8.71 15.53 17.51
C GLU A 64 9.61 15.67 16.26
N GLY A 65 10.66 14.84 16.20
CA GLY A 65 11.06 14.29 14.92
C GLY A 65 9.85 13.57 14.32
N PRO A 66 9.59 13.70 13.00
CA PRO A 66 8.37 13.18 12.41
C PRO A 66 8.25 11.68 12.68
N HIS A 67 7.17 11.27 13.35
CA HIS A 67 6.92 9.87 13.70
C HIS A 67 7.14 8.99 12.46
N ALA A 68 8.12 8.08 12.54
CA ALA A 68 8.60 7.33 11.39
C ALA A 68 7.42 6.65 10.67
N ASN A 69 7.16 7.01 9.41
CA ASN A 69 5.89 6.61 8.79
C ASN A 69 5.82 5.08 8.78
N PRO A 70 4.68 4.46 9.12
CA PRO A 70 4.49 3.03 8.90
C PRO A 70 4.46 2.64 7.41
N PHE A 71 4.57 3.64 6.53
CA PHE A 71 4.70 3.51 5.09
C PHE A 71 6.16 3.71 4.61
N ASP A 72 7.08 4.12 5.49
CA ASP A 72 8.53 3.98 5.28
C ASP A 72 9.01 2.56 5.67
N LEU A 73 8.16 1.79 6.37
CA LEU A 73 8.30 0.34 6.57
C LEU A 73 8.05 -0.49 5.29
N LEU A 74 7.62 0.16 4.19
CA LEU A 74 7.84 -0.37 2.84
C LEU A 74 9.32 -0.13 2.52
N PRO A 75 10.21 -1.15 2.57
CA PRO A 75 11.61 -0.89 2.32
C PRO A 75 11.78 -0.41 0.88
N THR A 76 12.47 0.72 0.73
CA THR A 76 13.17 1.03 -0.52
C THR A 76 14.02 -0.19 -0.88
N SER A 77 13.70 -0.85 -1.99
CA SER A 77 14.32 -2.11 -2.35
C SER A 77 15.77 -1.84 -2.79
N SER A 78 16.71 -2.04 -1.87
CA SER A 78 18.12 -2.21 -2.23
C SER A 78 18.19 -3.39 -3.19
N SER A 79 18.46 -3.11 -4.47
CA SER A 79 18.42 -4.16 -5.49
C SER A 79 19.47 -5.22 -5.15
N SER A 80 19.02 -6.46 -4.99
CA SER A 80 19.87 -7.64 -4.74
C SER A 80 21.00 -7.81 -5.76
N LEU A 81 20.84 -7.19 -6.93
CA LEU A 81 21.79 -7.19 -8.06
C LEU A 81 22.85 -6.07 -7.98
N GLY A 82 22.85 -5.25 -6.92
CA GLY A 82 23.75 -4.10 -6.75
C GLY A 82 23.41 -2.88 -7.63
N LEU A 83 22.21 -2.85 -8.22
CA LEU A 83 21.78 -1.82 -9.16
C LEU A 83 21.12 -0.63 -8.45
N HIS A 84 21.72 0.55 -8.59
CA HIS A 84 21.14 1.81 -8.12
C HIS A 84 20.45 2.57 -9.27
N PRO A 85 19.33 3.27 -9.01
CA PRO A 85 18.70 4.13 -10.00
C PRO A 85 19.64 5.29 -10.36
N PHE A 86 19.79 5.58 -11.65
CA PHE A 86 20.60 6.68 -12.15
C PHE A 86 19.98 8.05 -11.79
N LYS A 87 18.64 8.12 -11.78
CA LYS A 87 17.88 9.35 -11.48
C LYS A 87 16.40 9.03 -11.22
N GLY A 88 15.74 9.83 -10.37
CA GLY A 88 14.27 9.92 -10.30
C GLY A 88 13.72 11.22 -10.93
N THR A 89 12.46 11.21 -11.33
CA THR A 89 11.71 12.47 -11.57
C THR A 89 11.34 13.13 -10.23
N SER A 90 11.12 14.45 -10.20
CA SER A 90 10.85 15.21 -8.96
C SER A 90 9.57 14.81 -8.20
N ASN A 91 8.72 14.02 -8.84
CA ASN A 91 7.40 13.62 -8.33
C ASN A 91 7.34 12.08 -8.16
N ASP A 92 8.48 11.38 -8.18
CA ASP A 92 8.67 9.92 -8.07
C ASP A 92 7.79 9.03 -8.97
N LYS A 93 7.15 9.60 -10.00
CA LYS A 93 6.34 8.85 -10.98
C LYS A 93 7.18 7.95 -11.89
N VAL A 94 8.44 8.33 -12.15
CA VAL A 94 9.35 7.68 -13.09
C VAL A 94 10.75 7.55 -12.48
N VAL A 95 11.29 6.33 -12.52
CA VAL A 95 12.67 6.01 -12.11
C VAL A 95 13.48 5.59 -13.34
N TYR A 96 14.72 6.06 -13.44
CA TYR A 96 15.60 5.85 -14.59
C TYR A 96 16.82 4.99 -14.21
N TYR A 97 17.09 3.92 -14.96
CA TYR A 97 18.28 3.06 -14.83
C TYR A 97 19.17 3.18 -16.06
N LEU A 98 20.50 3.06 -15.88
CA LEU A 98 21.50 3.26 -16.94
C LEU A 98 22.74 2.38 -16.71
N ASP A 99 22.61 1.07 -16.93
CA ASP A 99 23.71 0.09 -16.83
C ASP A 99 24.00 -0.58 -18.19
N LYS A 100 25.24 -1.02 -18.41
CA LYS A 100 25.62 -1.84 -19.57
C LYS A 100 25.07 -3.26 -19.45
N ARG A 101 25.04 -3.83 -18.24
CA ARG A 101 24.57 -5.20 -17.96
C ARG A 101 23.13 -5.38 -18.41
N LEU A 102 22.25 -4.42 -18.05
CA LEU A 102 20.84 -4.39 -18.46
C LEU A 102 20.60 -4.19 -19.97
N ASP A 103 21.63 -3.87 -20.75
CA ASP A 103 21.53 -3.73 -22.22
C ASP A 103 22.13 -4.89 -23.02
N THR A 104 23.00 -5.69 -22.36
CA THR A 104 23.74 -6.81 -22.95
C THR A 104 23.16 -8.14 -22.49
N ASP A 105 22.90 -8.23 -21.18
CA ASP A 105 22.38 -9.33 -20.38
C ASP A 105 20.85 -9.58 -20.46
N PRO A 106 20.28 -10.50 -21.28
CA PRO A 106 18.83 -10.67 -21.30
C PRO A 106 18.28 -11.39 -20.05
N GLU A 107 19.05 -12.29 -19.44
CA GLU A 107 18.67 -12.99 -18.20
C GLU A 107 18.81 -12.05 -17.00
N PHE A 108 19.91 -11.30 -16.93
CA PHE A 108 20.12 -10.27 -15.92
C PHE A 108 19.06 -9.16 -15.98
N LEU A 109 18.59 -8.79 -17.18
CA LEU A 109 17.47 -7.88 -17.36
C LEU A 109 16.15 -8.47 -16.82
N GLU A 110 15.86 -9.75 -17.08
CA GLU A 110 14.65 -10.41 -16.56
C GLU A 110 14.69 -10.59 -15.03
N GLN A 111 15.87 -10.90 -14.46
CA GLN A 111 16.10 -10.90 -13.01
C GLN A 111 15.84 -9.51 -12.41
N HIS A 112 16.35 -8.45 -13.04
CA HIS A 112 16.13 -7.07 -12.57
C HIS A 112 14.66 -6.64 -12.68
N ILE A 113 13.97 -6.99 -13.76
CA ILE A 113 12.51 -6.79 -13.90
C ILE A 113 11.75 -7.55 -12.81
N SER A 114 12.20 -8.75 -12.45
CA SER A 114 11.60 -9.57 -11.39
C SER A 114 11.82 -8.99 -9.98
N GLU A 115 12.95 -8.31 -9.74
CA GLU A 115 13.17 -7.50 -8.53
C GLU A 115 12.30 -6.23 -8.52
N LEU A 116 12.30 -5.44 -9.60
CA LEU A 116 11.47 -4.24 -9.75
C LEU A 116 9.98 -4.55 -9.65
N ALA A 117 9.55 -5.77 -10.00
CA ALA A 117 8.18 -6.22 -9.83
C ALA A 117 7.79 -6.51 -8.37
N LYS A 118 8.74 -6.64 -7.42
CA LYS A 118 8.45 -6.78 -5.99
C LYS A 118 8.05 -5.44 -5.35
N GLU A 119 8.59 -4.34 -5.86
CA GLU A 119 8.19 -2.98 -5.47
C GLU A 119 6.75 -2.68 -5.90
N PRO A 120 5.90 -2.16 -5.00
CA PRO A 120 4.57 -1.72 -5.38
C PRO A 120 4.60 -0.37 -6.11
N PRO A 121 3.62 -0.09 -7.00
CA PRO A 121 3.21 1.27 -7.26
C PRO A 121 2.66 1.89 -5.96
N ARG A 122 2.81 3.20 -5.78
CA ARG A 122 2.28 3.94 -4.63
C ARG A 122 1.09 4.84 -5.02
N PRO A 123 -0.13 4.29 -5.11
CA PRO A 123 -1.33 5.10 -5.32
C PRO A 123 -1.70 5.89 -4.06
N TYR A 124 -2.21 7.10 -4.26
CA TYR A 124 -2.86 7.89 -3.23
C TYR A 124 -4.09 8.61 -3.78
N VAL A 125 -5.07 8.82 -2.91
CA VAL A 125 -6.15 9.78 -3.13
C VAL A 125 -5.62 11.16 -2.75
N ARG A 126 -5.89 12.16 -3.59
CA ARG A 126 -5.74 13.58 -3.24
C ARG A 126 -7.10 14.26 -3.38
N ILE A 127 -7.56 14.88 -2.30
CA ILE A 127 -8.84 15.61 -2.22
C ILE A 127 -8.49 17.08 -1.97
N GLN A 128 -8.71 17.94 -2.96
CA GLN A 128 -8.35 19.35 -2.91
C GLN A 128 -9.60 20.23 -3.00
N GLY A 129 -9.75 21.17 -2.05
CA GLY A 129 -10.76 22.22 -2.08
C GLY A 129 -10.16 23.55 -2.53
N VAL A 130 -10.77 24.17 -3.53
CA VAL A 130 -10.34 25.45 -4.12
C VAL A 130 -11.49 26.45 -4.08
N ASP A 131 -11.34 27.54 -3.34
CA ASP A 131 -12.21 28.72 -3.45
C ASP A 131 -11.40 29.90 -3.98
N ARG A 132 -11.77 30.36 -5.17
CA ARG A 132 -11.15 31.50 -5.86
C ARG A 132 -11.38 32.84 -5.16
N LYS A 133 -12.14 32.86 -4.05
CA LYS A 133 -12.33 34.00 -3.13
C LYS A 133 -11.46 33.89 -1.86
N SER A 134 -10.75 32.78 -1.64
CA SER A 134 -10.09 32.42 -0.38
C SER A 134 -8.57 32.41 -0.50
N SER A 135 -7.92 33.45 0.03
CA SER A 135 -6.46 33.57 0.21
C SER A 135 -5.58 33.58 -1.07
N LYS A 136 -4.27 33.82 -0.88
CA LYS A 136 -3.26 34.01 -1.95
C LYS A 136 -3.11 32.83 -2.91
N ASP A 137 -3.35 31.61 -2.42
CA ASP A 137 -3.17 30.38 -3.21
C ASP A 137 -4.50 29.83 -3.79
N GLY A 138 -5.65 30.34 -3.34
CA GLY A 138 -6.99 29.82 -3.68
C GLY A 138 -7.34 28.44 -3.09
N ILE A 139 -6.43 27.78 -2.36
CA ILE A 139 -6.63 26.43 -1.80
C ILE A 139 -7.13 26.53 -0.35
N ASP A 140 -8.28 25.96 -0.03
CA ASP A 140 -8.76 25.85 1.35
C ASP A 140 -8.13 24.64 2.06
N PHE A 141 -8.23 23.44 1.46
CA PHE A 141 -7.71 22.18 2.01
C PHE A 141 -7.09 21.30 0.92
N ASP A 142 -6.15 20.44 1.30
CA ASP A 142 -5.43 19.57 0.36
C ASP A 142 -4.99 18.28 1.07
N ILE A 143 -5.81 17.24 0.95
CA ILE A 143 -5.81 16.05 1.81
C ILE A 143 -5.30 14.84 1.02
N HIS A 144 -4.31 14.12 1.57
CA HIS A 144 -3.63 13.01 0.92
C HIS A 144 -3.78 11.70 1.72
N ILE A 145 -4.29 10.64 1.08
CA ILE A 145 -4.53 9.32 1.70
C ILE A 145 -3.90 8.22 0.84
N GLU A 146 -2.98 7.41 1.39
CA GLU A 146 -2.34 6.35 0.60
C GLU A 146 -3.19 5.08 0.46
N LEU A 147 -3.24 4.56 -0.76
CA LEU A 147 -3.91 3.32 -1.15
C LEU A 147 -2.92 2.15 -1.33
N THR A 148 -1.61 2.41 -1.30
CA THR A 148 -0.53 1.40 -1.28
C THR A 148 -0.76 0.24 -0.28
N PRO A 149 -1.31 0.46 0.94
CA PRO A 149 -1.73 -0.62 1.84
C PRO A 149 -2.61 -1.70 1.21
N LEU A 150 -3.54 -1.31 0.34
CA LEU A 150 -4.61 -2.17 -0.19
C LEU A 150 -4.11 -3.20 -1.23
N LEU A 151 -2.84 -3.11 -1.61
CA LEU A 151 -2.17 -3.99 -2.57
C LEU A 151 -1.73 -5.33 -1.96
N TYR A 152 -1.77 -5.45 -0.63
CA TYR A 152 -1.32 -6.61 0.14
C TYR A 152 -2.50 -7.31 0.83
N GLN A 153 -2.48 -8.65 0.82
CA GLN A 153 -3.28 -9.47 1.75
C GLN A 153 -2.68 -9.40 3.15
N GLU A 154 -1.35 -9.45 3.21
CA GLU A 154 -0.56 -9.54 4.42
C GLU A 154 0.77 -8.82 4.15
N MET A 155 1.01 -7.75 4.90
CA MET A 155 2.17 -6.87 4.75
C MET A 155 3.44 -7.52 5.27
N ALA A 156 3.36 -8.26 6.39
CA ALA A 156 4.48 -8.98 7.00
C ALA A 156 5.15 -9.97 6.02
N THR A 157 4.36 -10.76 5.29
CA THR A 157 4.85 -11.68 4.24
C THR A 157 4.94 -11.04 2.85
N ARG A 158 4.53 -9.76 2.73
CA ARG A 158 4.35 -9.00 1.46
C ARG A 158 3.52 -9.76 0.42
N ARG A 159 2.60 -10.60 0.87
CA ARG A 159 1.71 -11.41 0.04
C ARG A 159 0.75 -10.49 -0.71
N SER A 160 0.93 -10.44 -2.01
CA SER A 160 0.26 -9.53 -2.94
C SER A 160 -0.15 -10.31 -4.18
N TRP A 161 -1.19 -9.84 -4.88
CA TRP A 161 -1.67 -10.51 -6.10
C TRP A 161 -0.86 -10.17 -7.37
N ARG A 162 0.32 -9.55 -7.20
CA ARG A 162 1.17 -9.06 -8.30
C ARG A 162 1.44 -10.12 -9.37
N ARG A 163 1.39 -9.73 -10.64
CA ARG A 163 1.76 -10.58 -11.79
C ARG A 163 2.48 -9.77 -12.84
N ILE A 164 3.66 -10.23 -13.26
CA ILE A 164 4.33 -9.68 -14.45
C ILE A 164 3.61 -10.24 -15.69
N ARG A 165 3.30 -9.38 -16.65
CA ARG A 165 2.75 -9.77 -17.96
C ARG A 165 3.49 -9.06 -19.10
N ALA A 166 3.54 -9.74 -20.23
CA ALA A 166 3.83 -9.10 -21.51
C ALA A 166 2.53 -8.61 -22.18
N VAL A 167 2.67 -7.67 -23.12
CA VAL A 167 1.55 -7.15 -23.93
C VAL A 167 1.02 -8.19 -24.94
N ASN A 168 -0.31 -8.25 -25.08
CA ASN A 168 -0.99 -9.10 -26.05
C ASN A 168 -0.80 -8.54 -27.47
N ASN A 169 -0.95 -9.37 -28.50
CA ASN A 169 -0.68 -8.93 -29.89
C ASN A 169 -1.57 -7.79 -30.39
N PHE A 170 -2.80 -7.66 -29.87
CA PHE A 170 -3.75 -6.58 -30.18
C PHE A 170 -3.44 -5.24 -29.49
N ASP A 171 -2.56 -5.21 -28.50
CA ASP A 171 -2.26 -4.01 -27.71
C ASP A 171 -1.41 -3.03 -28.55
N LYS A 172 -1.88 -1.79 -28.70
CA LYS A 172 -1.18 -0.74 -29.47
C LYS A 172 -0.16 -0.03 -28.57
N VAL A 173 1.07 -0.56 -28.55
CA VAL A 173 2.19 -0.07 -27.72
C VAL A 173 3.47 0.10 -28.55
N ARG A 174 4.55 0.65 -27.98
CA ARG A 174 5.84 0.68 -28.67
C ARG A 174 6.57 -0.65 -28.51
N ARG A 175 6.88 -1.33 -29.62
CA ARG A 175 7.43 -2.71 -29.66
C ARG A 175 8.87 -2.71 -30.23
N GLY A 176 9.75 -1.89 -29.66
CA GLY A 176 11.02 -1.54 -30.29
C GLY A 176 10.88 -0.47 -31.39
N THR A 177 9.83 0.34 -31.31
CA THR A 177 9.44 1.37 -32.28
C THR A 177 9.42 2.76 -31.61
N ALA A 178 9.45 3.83 -32.42
CA ALA A 178 9.23 5.20 -31.92
C ALA A 178 7.72 5.53 -31.79
N THR A 179 6.91 4.96 -32.68
CA THR A 179 5.44 5.06 -32.72
C THR A 179 4.79 3.82 -32.09
N MET A 180 3.57 3.96 -31.59
CA MET A 180 2.80 2.85 -31.00
C MET A 180 2.08 2.03 -32.08
N THR A 181 2.30 0.73 -32.09
CA THR A 181 1.86 -0.21 -33.15
C THR A 181 1.37 -1.52 -32.50
N ARG A 182 0.43 -2.21 -33.16
CA ARG A 182 0.05 -3.58 -32.78
C ARG A 182 1.14 -4.57 -33.21
N ALA A 183 1.03 -5.84 -32.82
CA ALA A 183 1.95 -6.87 -33.31
C ALA A 183 1.84 -7.03 -34.84
N PRO A 184 2.94 -7.40 -35.54
CA PRO A 184 2.91 -7.81 -36.94
C PRO A 184 1.83 -8.85 -37.23
N GLY A 185 1.04 -8.65 -38.30
CA GLY A 185 -0.13 -9.48 -38.63
C GLY A 185 -1.42 -9.13 -37.87
N PHE A 186 -1.33 -8.51 -36.69
CA PHE A 186 -2.48 -8.10 -35.86
C PHE A 186 -2.85 -6.62 -36.05
N GLY A 187 -2.63 -6.08 -37.25
CA GLY A 187 -2.71 -4.65 -37.57
C GLY A 187 -1.40 -3.87 -37.35
N GLY A 188 -0.29 -4.57 -37.07
CA GLY A 188 1.07 -4.05 -37.23
C GLY A 188 1.69 -4.47 -38.56
N SER A 189 2.62 -3.67 -39.08
CA SER A 189 3.36 -3.93 -40.32
C SER A 189 4.45 -4.98 -40.13
N GLY A 190 4.40 -6.07 -40.91
CA GLY A 190 5.40 -7.14 -40.93
C GLY A 190 4.77 -8.51 -41.21
N PRO A 191 5.57 -9.59 -41.33
CA PRO A 191 5.04 -10.95 -41.35
C PRO A 191 4.31 -11.26 -40.03
N PRO A 192 3.28 -12.11 -40.01
CA PRO A 192 2.52 -12.41 -38.80
C PRO A 192 3.41 -13.00 -37.71
N GLU A 193 3.24 -12.52 -36.48
CA GLU A 193 4.03 -12.97 -35.33
C GLU A 193 3.48 -14.28 -34.73
N GLU A 194 4.33 -15.31 -34.64
CA GLU A 194 3.97 -16.60 -34.03
C GLU A 194 3.82 -16.49 -32.50
N GLY A 195 2.61 -16.73 -32.01
CA GLY A 195 2.29 -16.68 -30.58
C GLY A 195 2.22 -15.26 -30.00
N THR A 196 2.10 -15.16 -28.68
CA THR A 196 2.23 -13.89 -27.94
C THR A 196 3.56 -13.89 -27.18
N PRO A 197 4.46 -12.93 -27.44
CA PRO A 197 5.83 -12.97 -26.89
C PRO A 197 5.88 -12.72 -25.38
N GLY A 198 6.55 -13.62 -24.65
CA GLY A 198 6.73 -13.56 -23.20
C GLY A 198 7.77 -12.54 -22.71
N VAL A 199 7.91 -12.41 -21.39
CA VAL A 199 8.83 -11.43 -20.73
C VAL A 199 10.28 -11.67 -21.17
N ALA A 200 10.82 -12.88 -20.94
CA ALA A 200 12.11 -13.35 -21.44
C ALA A 200 12.37 -13.00 -22.92
N GLN A 201 11.38 -13.20 -23.78
CA GLN A 201 11.51 -12.93 -25.22
C GLN A 201 11.60 -11.43 -25.52
N TRP A 202 10.90 -10.57 -24.75
CA TRP A 202 11.09 -9.12 -24.84
C TRP A 202 12.43 -8.66 -24.29
N CYS A 203 12.94 -9.25 -23.21
CA CYS A 203 14.30 -9.00 -22.71
C CYS A 203 15.35 -9.36 -23.77
N TYR A 204 15.24 -10.55 -24.38
CA TYR A 204 16.09 -10.98 -25.49
C TYR A 204 16.01 -10.02 -26.70
N ARG A 205 14.80 -9.65 -27.14
CA ARG A 205 14.58 -8.69 -28.25
C ARG A 205 15.10 -7.29 -27.95
N TYR A 206 15.17 -6.89 -26.69
CA TYR A 206 15.78 -5.64 -26.28
C TYR A 206 17.31 -5.72 -26.35
N CYS A 207 17.92 -6.75 -25.76
CA CYS A 207 19.38 -6.93 -25.76
C CYS A 207 19.93 -7.14 -27.17
N ALA A 208 19.31 -8.02 -27.99
CA ALA A 208 19.70 -8.28 -29.38
C ALA A 208 19.51 -7.09 -30.34
N SER A 209 18.81 -6.04 -29.92
CA SER A 209 18.52 -4.87 -30.77
C SER A 209 19.76 -3.99 -30.96
N ARG A 210 20.23 -3.91 -32.22
CA ARG A 210 21.34 -3.02 -32.65
C ARG A 210 21.00 -1.52 -32.60
N ALA A 211 19.90 -1.12 -31.98
CA ALA A 211 19.48 0.27 -31.86
C ALA A 211 20.35 1.03 -30.84
N GLY A 212 21.20 1.95 -31.32
CA GLY A 212 22.07 2.78 -30.46
C GLY A 212 21.34 3.75 -29.51
N LEU A 213 20.02 3.90 -29.66
CA LEU A 213 19.11 4.50 -28.67
C LEU A 213 17.94 3.54 -28.44
N LYS A 214 17.96 2.81 -27.32
CA LYS A 214 16.85 1.95 -26.88
C LYS A 214 16.47 2.23 -25.41
N VAL A 215 15.19 1.97 -25.11
CA VAL A 215 14.56 2.10 -23.78
C VAL A 215 13.68 0.87 -23.54
N PHE A 216 13.88 0.18 -22.43
CA PHE A 216 12.92 -0.79 -21.91
C PHE A 216 12.08 -0.12 -20.84
N VAL A 217 10.74 -0.26 -20.92
CA VAL A 217 9.82 0.38 -19.98
C VAL A 217 9.04 -0.70 -19.25
N LEU A 218 9.14 -0.68 -17.92
CA LEU A 218 8.34 -1.49 -17.01
C LEU A 218 7.27 -0.59 -16.37
N GLU A 219 5.99 -0.91 -16.57
CA GLU A 219 4.86 -0.15 -16.03
C GLU A 219 4.16 -0.93 -14.91
N ARG A 220 3.95 -0.34 -13.74
CA ARG A 220 3.22 -0.95 -12.62
C ARG A 220 1.76 -0.49 -12.67
N ARG A 221 0.86 -1.36 -13.14
CA ARG A 221 -0.55 -1.05 -13.39
C ARG A 221 -1.44 -1.52 -12.25
N LEU A 222 -2.30 -0.63 -11.77
CA LEU A 222 -3.34 -0.93 -10.80
C LEU A 222 -4.58 -1.51 -11.52
N THR A 223 -5.20 -2.53 -10.94
CA THR A 223 -6.32 -3.26 -11.53
C THR A 223 -7.35 -3.65 -10.47
N GLY A 224 -8.62 -3.71 -10.85
CA GLY A 224 -9.70 -4.13 -9.95
C GLY A 224 -9.92 -3.18 -8.77
N TRP A 225 -10.03 -1.87 -9.04
CA TRP A 225 -10.48 -0.88 -8.06
C TRP A 225 -11.35 0.16 -8.75
N ASP A 226 -12.54 0.45 -8.21
CA ASP A 226 -13.45 1.42 -8.80
C ASP A 226 -13.17 2.84 -8.31
N PHE A 227 -12.22 3.48 -9.00
CA PHE A 227 -11.89 4.90 -8.79
C PHE A 227 -13.07 5.86 -9.07
N ALA A 228 -14.06 5.48 -9.88
CA ALA A 228 -15.20 6.34 -10.19
C ALA A 228 -16.28 6.27 -9.08
N LEU A 229 -16.55 5.08 -8.56
CA LEU A 229 -17.39 4.88 -7.37
C LEU A 229 -16.79 5.55 -6.14
N VAL A 230 -15.47 5.40 -5.92
CA VAL A 230 -14.78 6.08 -4.81
C VAL A 230 -14.78 7.60 -5.02
N GLY A 231 -14.47 8.08 -6.23
CA GLY A 231 -14.46 9.52 -6.54
C GLY A 231 -15.81 10.20 -6.33
N SER A 232 -16.89 9.64 -6.88
CA SER A 232 -18.25 10.20 -6.74
C SER A 232 -18.77 10.20 -5.29
N ARG A 233 -18.42 9.19 -4.49
CA ARG A 233 -18.73 9.15 -3.06
C ARG A 233 -17.92 10.15 -2.25
N LEU A 234 -16.63 10.33 -2.56
CA LEU A 234 -15.79 11.36 -1.95
C LEU A 234 -16.27 12.77 -2.31
N GLU A 235 -16.71 13.02 -3.55
CA GLU A 235 -17.32 14.30 -3.91
C GLU A 235 -18.61 14.52 -3.12
N SER A 236 -19.50 13.51 -3.07
CA SER A 236 -20.74 13.57 -2.29
C SER A 236 -20.48 13.85 -0.81
N LEU A 237 -19.39 13.30 -0.25
CA LEU A 237 -18.95 13.55 1.12
C LEU A 237 -18.48 15.00 1.33
N VAL A 238 -17.65 15.53 0.43
CA VAL A 238 -17.17 16.93 0.47
C VAL A 238 -18.34 17.92 0.29
N ARG A 239 -19.35 17.60 -0.53
CA ARG A 239 -20.58 18.39 -0.61
C ARG A 239 -21.42 18.28 0.67
N GLY A 240 -21.43 17.12 1.31
CA GLY A 240 -22.10 16.85 2.58
C GLY A 240 -21.59 17.68 3.77
N THR A 241 -20.31 18.08 3.79
CA THR A 241 -19.78 19.02 4.80
C THR A 241 -20.18 20.47 4.57
N GLY A 242 -20.96 20.76 3.52
CA GLY A 242 -21.39 22.10 3.14
C GLY A 242 -20.39 22.88 2.29
N TYR A 243 -19.31 22.25 1.81
CA TYR A 243 -18.28 22.94 1.03
C TYR A 243 -18.76 23.36 -0.37
N ARG A 244 -18.79 24.68 -0.61
CA ARG A 244 -19.31 25.32 -1.84
C ARG A 244 -18.25 25.64 -2.89
N GLY A 245 -16.96 25.41 -2.61
CA GLY A 245 -15.88 25.68 -3.55
C GLY A 245 -15.80 24.66 -4.71
N GLU A 246 -14.78 24.83 -5.54
CA GLU A 246 -14.38 23.85 -6.55
C GLU A 246 -13.69 22.67 -5.85
N VAL A 247 -14.02 21.44 -6.22
CA VAL A 247 -13.52 20.22 -5.57
C VAL A 247 -12.81 19.38 -6.62
N ASN A 248 -11.56 19.05 -6.37
CA ASN A 248 -10.73 18.26 -7.28
C ASN A 248 -10.25 16.99 -6.56
N ILE A 249 -10.78 15.84 -6.98
CA ILE A 249 -10.42 14.53 -6.44
C ILE A 249 -9.62 13.79 -7.51
N THR A 250 -8.40 13.41 -7.18
CA THR A 250 -7.49 12.71 -8.09
C THR A 250 -6.88 11.47 -7.45
N PHE A 251 -6.51 10.51 -8.30
CA PHE A 251 -5.89 9.24 -7.89
C PHE A 251 -4.48 9.07 -8.49
N PRO A 252 -3.54 10.00 -8.22
CA PRO A 252 -2.16 9.87 -8.66
C PRO A 252 -1.48 8.61 -8.11
N THR A 253 -0.47 8.14 -8.83
CA THR A 253 0.36 6.99 -8.46
C THR A 253 1.83 7.33 -8.66
N THR A 254 2.66 7.13 -7.64
CA THR A 254 4.13 7.20 -7.73
C THR A 254 4.73 5.80 -7.83
N ASN A 255 6.02 5.70 -8.15
CA ASN A 255 6.71 4.48 -8.57
C ASN A 255 5.98 3.68 -9.68
N ALA A 256 5.24 4.36 -10.56
CA ALA A 256 4.36 3.75 -11.55
C ALA A 256 5.10 3.27 -12.81
N ARG A 257 6.25 3.87 -13.14
CA ARG A 257 6.98 3.59 -14.39
C ARG A 257 8.49 3.55 -14.11
N VAL A 258 9.16 2.53 -14.63
CA VAL A 258 10.62 2.42 -14.62
C VAL A 258 11.11 2.38 -16.07
N GLU A 259 12.10 3.21 -16.39
CA GLU A 259 12.72 3.26 -17.72
C GLU A 259 14.19 2.85 -17.61
N ILE A 260 14.50 1.70 -18.21
CA ILE A 260 15.84 1.15 -18.30
C ILE A 260 16.42 1.60 -19.65
N TYR A 261 17.55 2.31 -19.60
CA TYR A 261 18.20 2.88 -20.78
C TYR A 261 19.51 2.17 -21.11
N ASN A 262 19.78 2.00 -22.41
CA ASN A 262 21.11 1.66 -22.90
C ASN A 262 22.15 2.68 -22.42
N ARG A 263 23.31 2.21 -21.94
CA ARG A 263 24.48 3.02 -21.57
C ARG A 263 25.15 3.66 -22.79
N CYS A 264 24.55 4.73 -23.32
CA CYS A 264 25.19 5.62 -24.30
C CYS A 264 25.22 7.08 -23.82
N LEU A 265 26.11 7.90 -24.38
CA LEU A 265 26.29 9.30 -23.98
C LEU A 265 25.01 10.12 -24.14
N THR A 266 24.28 9.95 -25.25
CA THR A 266 23.01 10.64 -25.52
C THR A 266 21.95 10.34 -24.46
N ASN A 267 21.85 9.08 -24.01
CA ASN A 267 20.93 8.69 -22.93
C ASN A 267 21.34 9.29 -21.58
N ARG A 268 22.64 9.38 -21.29
CA ARG A 268 23.14 10.09 -20.09
C ARG A 268 22.84 11.58 -20.16
N TRP A 269 23.14 12.23 -21.29
CA TRP A 269 22.98 13.67 -21.50
C TRP A 269 21.53 14.14 -21.36
N ARG A 270 20.56 13.43 -21.94
CA ARG A 270 19.13 13.79 -21.81
C ARG A 270 18.58 13.68 -20.37
N LEU A 271 19.31 13.01 -19.46
CA LEU A 271 18.96 12.91 -18.05
C LEU A 271 19.69 13.94 -17.19
N THR A 272 20.83 14.47 -17.64
CA THR A 272 21.61 15.51 -16.94
C THR A 272 20.90 16.87 -16.99
N ARG A 273 20.39 17.35 -15.85
CA ARG A 273 19.59 18.60 -15.76
C ARG A 273 20.26 19.81 -16.42
N TRP A 274 21.56 20.02 -16.21
CA TRP A 274 22.27 21.18 -16.75
C TRP A 274 22.47 21.13 -18.27
N ILE A 275 22.69 19.94 -18.86
CA ILE A 275 22.77 19.77 -20.32
C ILE A 275 21.40 20.04 -20.94
N VAL A 276 20.32 19.53 -20.33
CA VAL A 276 18.94 19.83 -20.76
C VAL A 276 18.65 21.33 -20.70
N LEU A 277 19.07 22.02 -19.62
CA LEU A 277 18.93 23.48 -19.49
C LEU A 277 19.70 24.24 -20.58
N LEU A 278 20.92 23.83 -20.91
CA LEU A 278 21.72 24.41 -22.00
C LEU A 278 21.00 24.27 -23.35
N PHE A 279 20.43 23.10 -23.65
CA PHE A 279 19.67 22.86 -24.88
C PHE A 279 18.36 23.65 -24.97
N TYR A 280 17.76 24.02 -23.83
CA TYR A 280 16.66 24.97 -23.78
C TYR A 280 17.12 26.41 -24.03
N LEU A 281 18.16 26.87 -23.30
CA LEU A 281 18.71 28.22 -23.41
C LEU A 281 19.21 28.55 -24.82
N THR A 282 19.80 27.56 -25.50
CA THR A 282 20.32 27.68 -26.88
C THR A 282 19.28 27.38 -27.96
N LEU A 283 18.03 27.09 -27.60
CA LEU A 283 16.94 26.67 -28.49
C LEU A 283 17.18 25.38 -29.32
N LEU A 284 18.33 24.70 -29.19
CA LEU A 284 18.63 23.44 -29.89
C LEU A 284 17.64 22.30 -29.58
N TRP A 285 16.86 22.40 -28.49
CA TRP A 285 15.81 21.43 -28.17
C TRP A 285 14.83 21.20 -29.33
N ILE A 286 14.53 22.24 -30.12
CA ILE A 286 13.55 22.21 -31.23
C ILE A 286 13.90 21.12 -32.27
N PHE A 287 15.18 20.97 -32.63
CA PHE A 287 15.63 19.95 -33.58
C PHE A 287 16.00 18.64 -32.89
N THR A 288 16.66 18.74 -31.74
CA THR A 288 17.32 17.59 -31.11
C THR A 288 16.36 16.68 -30.35
N TRP A 289 15.27 17.22 -29.77
CA TRP A 289 14.26 16.40 -29.09
C TRP A 289 13.44 15.55 -30.07
N PRO A 290 12.89 16.09 -31.18
CA PRO A 290 12.25 15.26 -32.21
C PRO A 290 13.20 14.21 -32.80
N TRP A 291 14.46 14.57 -33.10
CA TRP A 291 15.46 13.64 -33.61
C TRP A 291 15.74 12.50 -32.64
N VAL A 292 15.97 12.79 -31.36
CA VAL A 292 16.17 11.77 -30.32
C VAL A 292 14.91 10.93 -30.12
N SER A 293 13.71 11.53 -30.15
CA SER A 293 12.44 10.81 -30.01
C SER A 293 12.20 9.80 -31.14
N LEU A 294 12.38 10.23 -32.40
CA LEU A 294 12.22 9.38 -33.59
C LEU A 294 13.29 8.28 -33.69
N ARG A 295 14.52 8.56 -33.25
CA ARG A 295 15.63 7.58 -33.24
C ARG A 295 15.58 6.61 -32.05
N THR A 296 14.92 6.99 -30.95
CA THR A 296 14.79 6.15 -29.76
C THR A 296 13.78 5.02 -29.99
N ARG A 297 14.22 3.76 -29.83
CA ARG A 297 13.35 2.59 -29.85
C ARG A 297 12.87 2.25 -28.45
N TRP A 298 11.56 2.38 -28.23
CA TRP A 298 10.94 2.11 -26.94
C TRP A 298 10.31 0.72 -26.94
N TYR A 299 10.46 0.01 -25.83
CA TYR A 299 9.87 -1.29 -25.56
C TYR A 299 8.93 -1.13 -24.37
N GLU A 300 7.70 -0.69 -24.65
CA GLU A 300 6.60 -0.52 -23.69
C GLU A 300 5.77 -1.82 -23.66
N THR A 301 6.47 -2.94 -23.45
CA THR A 301 5.98 -4.31 -23.74
C THR A 301 5.80 -5.21 -22.52
N VAL A 302 6.24 -4.77 -21.33
CA VAL A 302 6.10 -5.54 -20.07
C VAL A 302 5.52 -4.63 -18.99
N PHE A 303 4.54 -5.16 -18.25
CA PHE A 303 3.89 -4.47 -17.14
C PHE A 303 3.65 -5.41 -15.96
N VAL A 304 3.55 -4.84 -14.76
CA VAL A 304 3.25 -5.57 -13.52
C VAL A 304 1.83 -5.21 -13.10
N GLU A 305 0.91 -6.16 -13.20
CA GLU A 305 -0.45 -6.02 -12.68
C GLU A 305 -0.43 -6.14 -11.16
N TRP A 306 -0.84 -5.08 -10.47
CA TRP A 306 -1.18 -5.08 -9.06
C TRP A 306 -2.70 -5.00 -8.96
N SER A 307 -3.33 -6.10 -8.52
CA SER A 307 -4.79 -6.20 -8.43
C SER A 307 -5.27 -6.01 -7.00
N LEU A 308 -6.14 -5.01 -6.77
CA LEU A 308 -6.81 -4.79 -5.49
C LEU A 308 -8.00 -5.72 -5.34
N SER A 309 -8.75 -5.97 -6.42
CA SER A 309 -9.75 -7.03 -6.51
C SER A 309 -9.53 -7.95 -7.70
N ARG A 310 -10.08 -9.16 -7.62
CA ARG A 310 -10.22 -10.12 -8.71
C ARG A 310 -11.55 -10.87 -8.61
N PRO A 311 -12.23 -11.18 -9.72
CA PRO A 311 -13.35 -12.11 -9.69
C PRO A 311 -12.85 -13.51 -9.33
N ASP A 312 -13.54 -14.19 -8.41
CA ASP A 312 -13.37 -15.61 -8.18
C ASP A 312 -14.07 -16.43 -9.28
N ARG A 313 -13.90 -17.76 -9.26
CA ARG A 313 -14.54 -18.73 -10.17
C ARG A 313 -16.07 -18.66 -10.18
N GLN A 314 -16.68 -18.06 -9.17
CA GLN A 314 -18.12 -17.85 -9.01
C GLN A 314 -18.58 -16.43 -9.45
N GLY A 315 -17.69 -15.60 -10.01
CA GLY A 315 -17.97 -14.22 -10.43
C GLY A 315 -17.85 -13.17 -9.32
N THR A 316 -18.03 -13.55 -8.05
CA THR A 316 -17.88 -12.67 -6.88
C THR A 316 -16.49 -12.03 -6.82
N LEU A 317 -16.43 -10.70 -6.68
CA LEU A 317 -15.17 -9.98 -6.46
C LEU A 317 -14.59 -10.30 -5.08
N ARG A 318 -13.34 -10.72 -5.06
CA ARG A 318 -12.52 -10.86 -3.85
C ARG A 318 -11.48 -9.75 -3.82
N TYR A 319 -11.33 -9.11 -2.67
CA TYR A 319 -10.39 -8.01 -2.44
C TYR A 319 -9.11 -8.55 -1.77
N ALA A 320 -7.99 -7.86 -1.99
CA ALA A 320 -6.71 -8.20 -1.39
C ALA A 320 -6.70 -7.86 0.11
N CYS A 321 -7.13 -6.64 0.47
CA CYS A 321 -7.30 -6.19 1.85
C CYS A 321 -8.77 -5.92 2.19
N MET A 322 -9.40 -4.93 1.54
CA MET A 322 -10.80 -4.51 1.78
C MET A 322 -11.45 -3.98 0.50
N SER A 323 -12.78 -3.84 0.49
CA SER A 323 -13.54 -3.23 -0.62
C SER A 323 -13.60 -1.70 -0.55
N GLU A 324 -13.98 -1.08 -1.67
CA GLU A 324 -14.26 0.35 -1.81
C GLU A 324 -15.30 0.84 -0.79
N ASP A 325 -16.31 0.01 -0.48
CA ASP A 325 -17.32 0.31 0.56
C ASP A 325 -16.72 0.36 1.97
N GLN A 326 -15.84 -0.59 2.29
CA GLN A 326 -15.17 -0.69 3.59
C GLN A 326 -14.17 0.45 3.75
N TRP A 327 -13.36 0.71 2.73
CA TRP A 327 -12.42 1.82 2.68
C TRP A 327 -13.13 3.17 2.82
N PHE A 328 -14.23 3.39 2.10
CA PHE A 328 -14.99 4.65 2.21
C PHE A 328 -15.59 4.82 3.61
N ARG A 329 -16.16 3.76 4.22
CA ARG A 329 -16.69 3.84 5.60
C ARG A 329 -15.59 4.11 6.63
N LEU A 330 -14.39 3.54 6.44
CA LEU A 330 -13.23 3.74 7.31
C LEU A 330 -12.75 5.20 7.28
N TRP A 331 -12.59 5.77 6.08
CA TRP A 331 -12.02 7.12 5.92
C TRP A 331 -13.06 8.25 6.00
N ARG A 332 -14.37 7.94 6.05
CA ARG A 332 -15.44 8.94 5.99
C ARG A 332 -15.25 10.06 7.03
N ARG A 333 -15.17 9.71 8.31
CA ARG A 333 -15.14 10.69 9.40
C ARG A 333 -13.80 11.47 9.47
N PRO A 334 -12.61 10.83 9.34
CA PRO A 334 -11.35 11.57 9.22
C PRO A 334 -11.34 12.57 8.06
N ILE A 335 -12.00 12.26 6.93
CA ILE A 335 -12.14 13.21 5.81
C ILE A 335 -13.10 14.36 6.16
N GLU A 336 -14.27 14.09 6.76
CA GLU A 336 -15.20 15.14 7.22
C GLU A 336 -14.49 16.12 8.18
N GLN A 337 -13.74 15.59 9.15
CA GLN A 337 -12.99 16.33 10.16
C GLN A 337 -11.83 17.13 9.54
N ALA A 338 -11.07 16.53 8.63
CA ALA A 338 -9.96 17.20 7.91
C ALA A 338 -10.43 18.34 7.00
N ILE A 339 -11.63 18.25 6.41
CA ILE A 339 -12.24 19.33 5.63
C ILE A 339 -12.67 20.48 6.55
N GLN A 340 -13.34 20.18 7.68
CA GLN A 340 -13.79 21.19 8.64
C GLN A 340 -12.61 21.97 9.25
N THR A 341 -11.51 21.28 9.57
CA THR A 341 -10.26 21.89 10.08
C THR A 341 -9.41 22.55 8.99
N ARG A 342 -9.84 22.51 7.72
CA ARG A 342 -9.09 22.98 6.53
C ARG A 342 -7.65 22.42 6.44
N ARG A 343 -7.46 21.17 6.84
CA ARG A 343 -6.14 20.54 6.91
C ARG A 343 -5.48 20.44 5.53
N ARG A 344 -4.18 20.74 5.48
CA ARG A 344 -3.31 20.52 4.32
C ARG A 344 -2.26 19.47 4.71
N GLY A 345 -2.11 18.41 3.92
CA GLY A 345 -1.12 17.35 4.15
C GLY A 345 -1.69 15.94 4.04
N ARG A 346 -1.07 15.01 4.77
CA ARG A 346 -1.40 13.58 4.79
C ARG A 346 -2.40 13.26 5.92
N LEU A 347 -3.27 12.27 5.70
CA LEU A 347 -3.95 11.56 6.78
C LEU A 347 -3.27 10.19 7.03
N SER A 348 -3.09 9.85 8.30
CA SER A 348 -2.41 8.64 8.78
C SER A 348 -3.41 7.64 9.37
N ARG A 349 -2.91 6.58 10.03
CA ARG A 349 -3.75 5.69 10.85
C ARG A 349 -4.32 6.44 12.06
N ASP A 350 -3.57 7.39 12.58
CA ASP A 350 -3.79 8.01 13.88
C ASP A 350 -5.08 8.85 13.82
N ASP A 351 -5.27 9.58 12.71
CA ASP A 351 -6.54 10.26 12.37
C ASP A 351 -7.77 9.33 12.35
N ILE A 352 -7.60 8.03 12.06
CA ILE A 352 -8.68 7.02 12.16
C ILE A 352 -8.88 6.59 13.62
N VAL A 353 -7.80 6.41 14.39
CA VAL A 353 -7.85 5.95 15.78
C VAL A 353 -8.53 6.99 16.66
N ASP A 354 -8.13 8.25 16.54
CA ASP A 354 -8.70 9.37 17.31
C ASP A 354 -10.21 9.47 17.10
N GLU A 355 -10.65 9.44 15.83
CA GLU A 355 -12.06 9.51 15.44
C GLU A 355 -12.85 8.20 15.72
N CYS A 356 -12.16 7.07 15.97
CA CYS A 356 -12.78 5.83 16.48
C CYS A 356 -13.02 5.82 18.00
N VAL A 357 -12.34 6.71 18.73
CA VAL A 357 -12.44 6.92 20.18
C VAL A 357 -13.29 8.16 20.51
N ALA A 358 -13.47 9.08 19.57
CA ALA A 358 -14.29 10.29 19.72
C ALA A 358 -15.73 10.00 20.22
N PRO A 359 -16.22 10.77 21.23
CA PRO A 359 -17.56 10.56 21.79
C PRO A 359 -18.67 10.90 20.79
N GLY A 360 -19.72 10.08 20.75
CA GLY A 360 -20.84 10.23 19.82
C GLY A 360 -20.63 9.57 18.44
N ALA A 361 -19.50 8.91 18.20
CA ALA A 361 -19.20 8.26 16.91
C ALA A 361 -19.93 6.91 16.68
N GLU A 362 -20.69 6.38 17.65
CA GLU A 362 -21.04 4.95 17.79
C GLU A 362 -21.45 4.20 16.50
N ASP A 363 -22.48 4.67 15.77
CA ASP A 363 -22.93 4.05 14.51
C ASP A 363 -21.86 4.07 13.40
N SER A 364 -21.06 5.14 13.34
CA SER A 364 -19.95 5.29 12.39
C SER A 364 -18.76 4.43 12.81
N ALA A 365 -18.46 4.41 14.11
CA ALA A 365 -17.35 3.70 14.71
C ALA A 365 -17.44 2.18 14.48
N ARG A 366 -18.64 1.59 14.37
CA ARG A 366 -18.79 0.18 13.98
C ARG A 366 -18.21 -0.10 12.58
N GLY A 367 -18.41 0.82 11.63
CA GLY A 367 -17.86 0.71 10.28
C GLY A 367 -16.36 0.99 10.22
N MET A 368 -15.87 1.94 11.03
CA MET A 368 -14.45 2.29 11.09
C MET A 368 -13.63 1.23 11.83
N ARG A 369 -14.10 0.71 12.97
CA ARG A 369 -13.45 -0.38 13.73
C ARG A 369 -13.28 -1.63 12.86
N ALA A 370 -14.32 -2.06 12.14
CA ALA A 370 -14.21 -3.19 11.22
C ALA A 370 -13.18 -2.98 10.09
N GLY A 371 -13.00 -1.74 9.59
CA GLY A 371 -11.96 -1.41 8.61
C GLY A 371 -10.56 -1.32 9.23
N LEU A 372 -10.46 -0.81 10.46
CA LEU A 372 -9.23 -0.70 11.24
C LEU A 372 -8.72 -2.07 11.68
N GLU A 373 -9.59 -2.98 12.11
CA GLU A 373 -9.29 -4.39 12.42
C GLU A 373 -8.70 -5.11 11.19
N VAL A 374 -9.28 -4.89 10.00
CA VAL A 374 -8.75 -5.43 8.73
C VAL A 374 -7.36 -4.86 8.42
N LEU A 375 -7.13 -3.55 8.62
CA LEU A 375 -5.80 -2.98 8.50
C LEU A 375 -4.84 -3.59 9.54
N GLN A 376 -5.19 -3.62 10.82
CA GLN A 376 -4.33 -4.16 11.88
C GLN A 376 -3.94 -5.62 11.58
N ARG A 377 -4.89 -6.44 11.11
CA ARG A 377 -4.62 -7.80 10.66
C ARG A 377 -3.70 -7.88 9.45
N THR A 378 -3.93 -7.06 8.41
CA THR A 378 -3.03 -7.03 7.23
C THR A 378 -1.64 -6.51 7.58
N PHE A 379 -1.49 -5.59 8.53
CA PHE A 379 -0.20 -5.02 8.94
C PHE A 379 0.53 -5.78 10.06
N GLY A 380 -0.13 -6.73 10.73
CA GLY A 380 0.44 -7.43 11.91
C GLY A 380 0.50 -6.53 13.15
N TRP A 381 -0.41 -5.56 13.25
CA TRP A 381 -0.34 -4.41 14.16
C TRP A 381 -1.21 -4.62 15.42
N GLY A 382 -0.69 -5.45 16.32
CA GLY A 382 -1.28 -5.81 17.61
C GLY A 382 -0.80 -7.18 18.10
N GLY A 383 0.52 -7.44 18.06
CA GLY A 383 1.12 -8.75 18.32
C GLY A 383 1.81 -8.84 19.68
N ASP A 384 1.40 -8.02 20.64
CA ASP A 384 2.23 -7.62 21.77
C ASP A 384 1.76 -8.32 23.06
N GLY A 385 2.50 -9.34 23.50
CA GLY A 385 2.72 -9.52 24.94
C GLY A 385 1.81 -10.44 25.77
N GLU A 386 1.05 -11.38 25.22
CA GLU A 386 0.32 -12.37 26.03
C GLU A 386 0.56 -13.84 25.62
N GLY A 387 0.98 -14.68 26.58
CA GLY A 387 0.81 -16.15 26.48
C GLY A 387 2.02 -17.03 26.13
N SER A 388 3.27 -16.54 26.13
CA SER A 388 4.47 -17.40 25.98
C SER A 388 4.75 -18.23 27.25
N GLY A 389 3.88 -19.19 27.55
CA GLY A 389 3.84 -19.87 28.86
C GLY A 389 3.13 -21.22 28.92
N ARG A 390 3.09 -22.00 27.83
CA ARG A 390 2.68 -23.42 27.87
C ARG A 390 3.62 -24.31 27.07
N HIS A 391 4.18 -25.32 27.74
CA HIS A 391 4.90 -26.41 27.12
C HIS A 391 3.98 -27.20 26.17
N SER A 392 4.47 -27.52 24.96
CA SER A 392 4.04 -28.73 24.27
C SER A 392 4.80 -29.92 24.86
N PRO A 393 4.12 -31.03 25.23
CA PRO A 393 4.81 -32.28 25.52
C PRO A 393 5.36 -32.91 24.24
N CYS A 394 6.51 -33.56 24.32
CA CYS A 394 7.06 -34.32 23.20
C CYS A 394 6.34 -35.67 23.04
N ILE A 395 5.97 -36.00 21.80
CA ILE A 395 5.88 -37.37 21.25
C ILE A 395 6.48 -37.30 19.84
#